data_AF-A0AAF0M742-F1
#
_entry.id   AF-A0AAF0M742-F1
#
_cell.length_a   1.000
_cell.length_b   1.000
_cell.length_c   1.000
_cell.angle_alpha   90.00
_cell.angle_beta   90.00
_cell.angle_gamma   90.00
#
_symmetry.space_group_name_H-M   'P 1'
#
loop_
_entity.id
_entity.type
_entity.pdbx_description
1 polymer ?
#
loop_
_entity_poly.entity_id
_entity_poly.type
_entity_poly.pdbx_seq_one_letter_code
_entity_poly.pdbx_strand_id
1 'polypeptide(L)'
;MVIVLVDVSDWFLVAEWDARPESSEMMAARIVEASAVVRDTFPTFDGTWTVRDRVVACEDAGSWSAIIDASPYKVDGLAEPARGSALSMLSELEEGVFLRASVTAGATYQTTVNKPNEFALDFAGASFGAPIELELPEQARERFEQLGAELQRIWSAGELRVELG
;
A
#
# COMPACT_ATOMS: atom_id res chain seq x y z
N MET A 1 2.83 -23.78 -14.94
CA MET A 1 2.99 -23.05 -13.67
C MET A 1 2.30 -23.89 -12.61
N VAL A 2 3.00 -24.30 -11.57
CA VAL A 2 2.40 -25.05 -10.45
C VAL A 2 1.82 -24.03 -9.48
N ILE A 3 0.55 -24.22 -9.13
CA ILE A 3 -0.18 -23.41 -8.15
C ILE A 3 -0.23 -24.22 -6.86
N VAL A 4 0.03 -23.56 -5.74
CA VAL A 4 0.00 -24.12 -4.39
C VAL A 4 -0.84 -23.23 -3.49
N LEU A 5 -1.51 -23.83 -2.51
CA LEU A 5 -2.22 -23.09 -1.48
C LEU A 5 -1.19 -22.58 -0.47
N VAL A 6 -1.16 -21.27 -0.25
CA VAL A 6 -0.22 -20.60 0.66
C VAL A 6 -0.99 -19.85 1.72
N ASP A 7 -0.62 -20.04 2.98
CA ASP A 7 -1.06 -19.18 4.07
C ASP A 7 -0.24 -17.88 4.04
N VAL A 8 -0.92 -16.76 3.76
CA VAL A 8 -0.34 -15.41 3.65
C VAL A 8 -0.65 -14.56 4.89
N SER A 9 -1.12 -15.15 5.99
CA SER A 9 -1.52 -14.41 7.20
C SER A 9 -0.40 -13.54 7.78
N ASP A 10 0.83 -14.03 7.69
CA ASP A 10 2.04 -13.35 8.19
C ASP A 10 2.84 -12.66 7.09
N TRP A 11 2.28 -12.56 5.87
CA TRP A 11 2.92 -11.86 4.76
C TRP A 11 2.68 -10.37 4.88
N PHE A 12 3.75 -9.64 5.15
CA PHE A 12 3.69 -8.23 5.46
C PHE A 12 4.93 -7.51 4.94
N LEU A 13 4.72 -6.35 4.32
CA LEU A 13 5.77 -5.55 3.72
C LEU A 13 5.60 -4.10 4.15
N VAL A 14 6.70 -3.48 4.58
CA VAL A 14 6.75 -2.06 4.93
C VAL A 14 7.97 -1.40 4.33
N ALA A 15 7.75 -0.34 3.56
CA ALA A 15 8.78 0.54 3.06
C ALA A 15 8.70 1.89 3.78
N GLU A 16 9.77 2.27 4.48
CA GLU A 16 9.82 3.50 5.27
C GLU A 16 10.82 4.51 4.68
N TRP A 17 10.42 5.78 4.64
CA TRP A 17 11.27 6.88 4.20
C TRP A 17 11.19 8.09 5.13
N ASP A 18 12.13 9.01 4.96
CA ASP A 18 12.26 10.20 5.79
C ASP A 18 10.93 10.95 5.94
N ALA A 19 10.65 11.37 7.17
CA ALA A 19 9.47 12.14 7.54
C ALA A 19 9.50 13.55 6.92
N ARG A 20 9.06 13.65 5.67
CA ARG A 20 9.00 14.91 4.92
C ARG A 20 7.62 15.14 4.28
N PRO A 21 7.26 16.39 3.98
CA PRO A 21 6.07 16.70 3.18
C PRO A 21 6.17 16.07 1.80
N GLU A 22 5.05 15.51 1.33
CA GLU A 22 4.89 14.96 -0.01
C GLU A 22 3.72 15.69 -0.69
N SER A 23 3.79 15.90 -2.01
CA SER A 23 2.64 16.43 -2.77
C SER A 23 1.66 15.30 -3.10
N SER A 24 0.38 15.64 -3.24
CA SER A 24 -0.66 14.69 -3.66
C SER A 24 -0.34 14.08 -5.03
N GLU A 25 0.17 14.88 -5.97
CA GLU A 25 0.60 14.43 -7.30
C GLU A 25 1.74 13.41 -7.24
N MET A 26 2.76 13.65 -6.40
CA MET A 26 3.90 12.72 -6.26
C MET A 26 3.46 11.41 -5.59
N MET A 27 2.63 11.50 -4.54
CA MET A 27 2.06 10.32 -3.90
C MET A 27 1.17 9.53 -4.86
N ALA A 28 0.33 10.20 -5.65
CA ALA A 28 -0.52 9.57 -6.66
C ALA A 28 0.32 8.83 -7.72
N ALA A 29 1.39 9.45 -8.23
CA ALA A 29 2.29 8.81 -9.19
C ALA A 29 2.94 7.55 -8.60
N ARG A 30 3.37 7.59 -7.33
CA ARG A 30 3.93 6.41 -6.65
C ARG A 30 2.89 5.33 -6.40
N ILE A 31 1.64 5.67 -6.08
CA ILE A 31 0.55 4.68 -5.94
C ILE A 31 0.29 3.99 -7.27
N VAL A 32 0.28 4.73 -8.39
CA VAL A 32 0.12 4.15 -9.73
C VAL A 32 1.26 3.16 -10.03
N GLU A 33 2.52 3.56 -9.82
CA GLU A 33 3.69 2.69 -10.06
C GLU A 33 3.70 1.47 -9.12
N ALA A 34 3.41 1.68 -7.82
CA ALA A 34 3.31 0.61 -6.82
C ALA A 34 2.21 -0.40 -7.19
N SER A 35 1.06 0.08 -7.64
CA SER A 35 -0.05 -0.79 -8.03
C SER A 35 0.27 -1.62 -9.28
N ALA A 36 1.08 -1.08 -10.20
CA ALA A 36 1.55 -1.83 -11.37
C ALA A 36 2.44 -3.01 -10.96
N VAL A 37 3.42 -2.80 -10.07
CA VAL A 37 4.29 -3.90 -9.59
C VAL A 37 3.55 -4.90 -8.70
N VAL A 38 2.55 -4.44 -7.93
CA VAL A 38 1.64 -5.33 -7.19
C VAL A 38 0.86 -6.23 -8.15
N ARG A 39 0.31 -5.67 -9.23
CA ARG A 39 -0.41 -6.44 -10.25
C ARG A 39 0.46 -7.49 -10.94
N ASP A 40 1.72 -7.17 -11.20
CA ASP A 40 2.67 -8.13 -11.78
C ASP A 40 2.99 -9.28 -10.82
N THR A 41 2.96 -9.00 -9.51
CA THR A 41 3.20 -9.99 -8.44
C THR A 41 1.97 -10.87 -8.20
N PHE A 42 0.78 -10.26 -8.18
CA PHE A 42 -0.50 -10.89 -7.90
C PHE A 42 -1.46 -10.72 -9.08
N PRO A 43 -1.47 -11.63 -10.06
CA PRO A 43 -2.31 -11.49 -11.25
C PRO A 43 -3.82 -11.51 -10.98
N THR A 44 -4.26 -11.96 -9.79
CA THR A 44 -5.65 -11.89 -9.33
C THR A 44 -6.08 -10.49 -8.93
N PHE A 45 -5.13 -9.58 -8.67
CA PHE A 45 -5.41 -8.17 -8.46
C PHE A 45 -5.93 -7.53 -9.75
N ASP A 46 -7.17 -7.07 -9.71
CA ASP A 46 -7.90 -6.58 -10.89
C ASP A 46 -7.49 -5.17 -11.35
N GLY A 47 -6.57 -4.52 -10.62
CA GLY A 47 -6.13 -3.17 -10.90
C GLY A 47 -7.05 -2.10 -10.32
N THR A 48 -7.86 -2.43 -9.32
CA THR A 48 -8.68 -1.47 -8.59
C THR A 48 -8.44 -1.51 -7.10
N TRP A 49 -8.50 -0.33 -6.48
CA TRP A 49 -8.43 -0.17 -5.04
C TRP A 49 -9.72 0.48 -4.53
N THR A 50 -10.26 -0.05 -3.46
CA THR A 50 -11.31 0.58 -2.67
C THR A 50 -10.67 1.45 -1.60
N VAL A 51 -11.00 2.74 -1.61
CA VAL A 51 -10.60 3.71 -0.58
C VAL A 51 -11.87 4.27 0.05
N ARG A 52 -12.11 3.92 1.32
CA ARG A 52 -13.40 4.14 2.00
C ARG A 52 -14.52 3.46 1.22
N ASP A 53 -15.37 4.24 0.55
CA ASP A 53 -16.52 3.77 -0.22
C ASP A 53 -16.36 4.02 -1.73
N ARG A 54 -15.14 4.31 -2.20
CA ARG A 54 -14.84 4.61 -3.61
C ARG A 54 -13.90 3.58 -4.20
N VAL A 55 -14.31 2.98 -5.31
CA VAL A 55 -13.45 2.16 -6.16
C VAL A 55 -12.69 3.06 -7.12
N VAL A 56 -11.38 2.87 -7.21
CA VAL A 56 -10.45 3.71 -7.97
C VAL A 56 -9.58 2.81 -8.83
N ALA A 57 -9.51 3.10 -10.13
CA ALA A 57 -8.58 2.42 -11.02
C ALA A 57 -7.14 2.83 -10.69
N CYS A 58 -6.22 1.87 -10.68
CA CYS A 58 -4.82 2.10 -10.30
C CYS A 58 -4.14 3.15 -11.17
N GLU A 59 -4.45 3.19 -12.47
CA GLU A 59 -3.88 4.11 -13.44
C GLU A 59 -4.43 5.55 -13.38
N ASP A 60 -5.52 5.79 -12.64
CA ASP A 60 -6.17 7.11 -12.58
C ASP A 60 -5.50 8.06 -11.58
N ALA A 61 -4.31 8.55 -11.95
CA ALA A 61 -3.52 9.49 -11.15
C ALA A 61 -4.30 10.76 -10.74
N GLY A 62 -5.28 11.18 -11.55
CA GLY A 62 -6.13 12.34 -11.26
C GLY A 62 -7.06 12.07 -10.08
N SER A 63 -7.74 10.92 -10.10
CA SER A 63 -8.58 10.47 -8.98
C SER A 63 -7.76 10.26 -7.70
N TRP A 64 -6.56 9.68 -7.81
CA TRP A 64 -5.65 9.51 -6.67
C TRP A 64 -5.27 10.83 -6.01
N SER A 65 -4.83 11.81 -6.81
CA SER A 65 -4.46 13.13 -6.30
C SER A 65 -5.65 13.78 -5.57
N ALA A 66 -6.84 13.71 -6.15
CA ALA A 66 -8.06 14.25 -5.54
C ALA A 66 -8.44 13.54 -4.22
N ILE A 67 -8.23 12.23 -4.11
CA ILE A 67 -8.49 11.47 -2.88
C ILE A 67 -7.52 11.85 -1.76
N ILE A 68 -6.24 11.96 -2.09
CA ILE A 68 -5.20 12.40 -1.16
C ILE A 68 -5.50 13.83 -0.68
N ASP A 69 -5.91 14.69 -1.62
CA ASP A 69 -6.30 16.06 -1.30
C ASP A 69 -7.61 16.17 -0.51
N ALA A 70 -8.51 15.21 -0.61
CA ALA A 70 -9.73 15.19 0.18
C ALA A 70 -9.52 14.55 1.58
N SER A 71 -8.30 14.16 1.93
CA SER A 71 -8.04 13.49 3.22
C SER A 71 -8.31 14.44 4.40
N PRO A 72 -9.16 14.05 5.38
CA PRO A 72 -9.49 14.85 6.56
C PRO A 72 -8.33 14.92 7.56
N TYR A 73 -7.25 14.17 7.32
CA TYR A 73 -6.01 14.23 8.10
C TYR A 73 -5.09 15.39 7.67
N LYS A 74 -5.60 16.28 6.80
CA LYS A 74 -4.99 17.59 6.52
C LYS A 74 -5.00 18.44 7.79
N VAL A 75 -3.82 18.71 8.33
CA VAL A 75 -3.66 19.74 9.36
C VAL A 75 -3.55 21.07 8.62
N ASP A 76 -4.58 21.91 8.67
CA ASP A 76 -4.54 23.24 8.05
C ASP A 76 -3.57 24.15 8.82
N GLY A 77 -2.46 24.51 8.17
CA GLY A 77 -1.47 25.43 8.73
C GLY A 77 -0.94 26.39 7.68
N LEU A 78 -1.76 27.35 7.27
CA LEU A 78 -1.53 28.71 6.68
C LEU A 78 -0.31 29.05 5.77
N ALA A 79 0.62 28.15 5.49
CA ALA A 79 1.59 28.22 4.43
C ALA A 79 1.83 26.79 3.93
N GLU A 80 1.97 26.60 2.62
CA GLU A 80 2.53 25.36 2.12
C GLU A 80 3.85 25.07 2.87
N PRO A 81 4.08 23.85 3.39
CA PRO A 81 3.22 22.67 3.46
C PRO A 81 2.83 22.28 4.89
N ALA A 82 1.54 22.04 5.13
CA ALA A 82 1.05 21.18 6.19
C ALA A 82 0.38 19.97 5.53
N ARG A 83 1.08 18.83 5.42
CA ARG A 83 0.74 17.78 4.42
C ARG A 83 0.91 16.35 4.94
N GLY A 84 0.27 16.04 6.05
CA GLY A 84 0.05 14.65 6.46
C GLY A 84 -1.07 14.01 5.63
N SER A 85 -0.90 12.76 5.19
CA SER A 85 -1.91 11.96 4.50
C SER A 85 -1.84 10.53 5.00
N ALA A 86 -2.98 10.01 5.47
CA ALA A 86 -3.18 8.60 5.76
C ALA A 86 -4.23 8.05 4.78
N LEU A 87 -3.84 7.07 3.97
CA LEU A 87 -4.69 6.38 3.02
C LEU A 87 -4.71 4.89 3.35
N SER A 88 -5.89 4.29 3.33
CA SER A 88 -6.10 2.85 3.43
C SER A 88 -6.79 2.40 2.15
N MET A 89 -6.21 1.41 1.49
CA MET A 89 -6.64 0.84 0.22
C MET A 89 -6.92 -0.64 0.43
N LEU A 90 -8.00 -1.15 -0.15
CA LEU A 90 -8.39 -2.55 -0.07
C LEU A 90 -8.81 -3.05 -1.45
N SER A 91 -8.38 -4.24 -1.83
CA SER A 91 -8.81 -4.91 -3.06
C SER A 91 -9.10 -6.37 -2.77
N GLU A 92 -10.20 -6.89 -3.30
CA GLU A 92 -10.56 -8.31 -3.17
C GLU A 92 -9.80 -9.10 -4.23
N LEU A 93 -8.97 -10.06 -3.81
CA LEU A 93 -8.22 -10.93 -4.73
C LEU A 93 -9.05 -12.15 -5.12
N GLU A 94 -9.69 -12.75 -4.11
CA GLU A 94 -10.56 -13.92 -4.19
C GLU A 94 -11.66 -13.77 -3.13
N GLU A 95 -12.72 -14.58 -3.21
CA GLU A 95 -13.88 -14.46 -2.30
C GLU A 95 -13.44 -14.47 -0.83
N GLY A 96 -13.58 -13.32 -0.16
CA GLY A 96 -13.24 -13.17 1.25
C GLY A 96 -11.75 -13.06 1.58
N VAL A 97 -10.88 -12.93 0.57
CA VAL A 97 -9.44 -12.63 0.74
C VAL A 97 -9.09 -11.30 0.07
N PHE A 98 -8.54 -10.40 0.86
CA PHE A 98 -8.26 -9.04 0.45
C PHE A 98 -6.76 -8.74 0.52
N LEU A 99 -6.27 -8.06 -0.51
CA LEU A 99 -5.03 -7.31 -0.45
C LEU A 99 -5.30 -5.95 0.18
N ARG A 100 -4.50 -5.55 1.15
CA ARG A 100 -4.59 -4.26 1.82
C ARG A 100 -3.29 -3.52 1.67
N ALA A 101 -3.38 -2.24 1.34
CA ALA A 101 -2.25 -1.34 1.32
C ALA A 101 -2.57 -0.08 2.13
N SER A 102 -1.56 0.50 2.78
CA SER A 102 -1.71 1.78 3.46
C SER A 102 -0.54 2.70 3.19
N VAL A 103 -0.83 3.99 3.06
CA VAL A 103 0.18 5.04 2.91
C VAL A 103 0.00 6.05 4.02
N THR A 104 1.06 6.25 4.81
CA THR A 104 1.13 7.30 5.81
C THR A 104 2.30 8.20 5.45
N ALA A 105 2.04 9.42 5.00
CA ALA A 105 3.08 10.38 4.65
C ALA A 105 2.85 11.73 5.33
N GLY A 106 3.91 12.50 5.59
CA GLY A 106 3.86 13.83 6.20
C GLY A 106 3.39 13.84 7.67
N ALA A 107 3.57 12.72 8.38
CA ALA A 107 3.22 12.58 9.80
C ALA A 107 4.02 13.52 10.73
N THR A 108 5.07 14.19 10.22
CA THR A 108 5.91 15.18 10.91
C THR A 108 5.10 16.30 11.59
N TYR A 109 3.85 16.54 11.16
CA TYR A 109 2.98 17.57 11.73
C TYR A 109 1.80 17.03 12.57
N GLN A 110 1.64 15.71 12.70
CA GLN A 110 0.48 15.10 13.38
C GLN A 110 0.78 14.64 14.81
N THR A 111 2.04 14.44 15.19
CA THR A 111 2.39 14.02 16.56
C THR A 111 3.71 14.64 17.04
N THR A 112 3.93 14.66 18.36
CA THR A 112 5.20 15.10 18.99
C THR A 112 6.38 14.18 18.66
N VAL A 113 6.12 13.05 17.98
CA VAL A 113 7.09 12.05 17.56
C VAL A 113 7.24 12.12 16.05
N ASN A 114 8.48 12.29 15.57
CA ASN A 114 8.78 12.15 14.15
C ASN A 114 8.64 10.68 13.76
N LYS A 115 7.46 10.29 13.26
CA LYS A 115 7.29 9.00 12.60
C LYS A 115 7.74 9.10 11.13
N PRO A 116 8.46 8.10 10.61
CA PRO A 116 8.78 8.04 9.19
C PRO A 116 7.50 7.98 8.36
N ASN A 117 7.64 8.33 7.10
CA ASN A 117 6.61 8.05 6.12
C ASN A 117 6.66 6.55 5.76
N GLU A 118 5.53 5.97 5.43
CA GLU A 118 5.36 4.53 5.33
C GLU A 118 4.42 4.15 4.19
N PHE A 119 4.80 3.11 3.44
CA PHE A 119 3.92 2.31 2.60
C PHE A 119 3.91 0.89 3.18
N ALA A 120 2.75 0.38 3.52
CA ALA A 120 2.58 -1.00 3.98
C ALA A 120 1.66 -1.78 3.03
N LEU A 121 1.95 -3.07 2.87
CA LEU A 121 1.16 -4.02 2.08
C LEU A 121 1.05 -5.34 2.82
N ASP A 122 -0.18 -5.83 2.95
CA ASP A 122 -0.49 -7.09 3.61
C ASP A 122 -1.82 -7.68 3.15
N PHE A 123 -2.25 -8.75 3.81
CA PHE A 123 -3.48 -9.46 3.49
C PHE A 123 -4.47 -9.39 4.64
N ALA A 124 -5.75 -9.39 4.30
CA ALA A 124 -6.85 -9.47 5.25
C ALA A 124 -7.83 -10.55 4.81
N GLY A 125 -8.31 -11.37 5.76
CA GLY A 125 -9.39 -12.32 5.55
C GLY A 125 -10.73 -11.76 6.02
N ALA A 126 -11.83 -12.25 5.45
CA ALA A 126 -13.19 -11.90 5.90
C ALA A 126 -13.50 -12.39 7.33
N SER A 127 -12.82 -13.46 7.78
CA SER A 127 -13.03 -14.07 9.11
C SER A 127 -11.85 -13.78 10.03
N PHE A 128 -12.12 -13.17 11.18
CA PHE A 128 -11.10 -12.86 12.18
C PHE A 128 -10.45 -14.13 12.75
N GLY A 129 -9.11 -14.20 12.69
CA GLY A 129 -8.32 -15.27 13.28
C GLY A 129 -8.30 -16.58 12.49
N ALA A 130 -8.93 -16.64 11.32
CA ALA A 130 -8.75 -17.74 10.38
C ALA A 130 -7.48 -17.51 9.52
N PRO A 131 -6.78 -18.58 9.09
CA PRO A 131 -5.73 -18.47 8.09
C PRO A 131 -6.23 -17.79 6.82
N ILE A 132 -5.38 -16.98 6.21
CA ILE A 132 -5.64 -16.34 4.92
C ILE A 132 -4.94 -17.17 3.86
N GLU A 133 -5.70 -18.05 3.20
CA GLU A 133 -5.16 -18.95 2.19
C GLU A 133 -5.37 -18.38 0.77
N LEU A 134 -4.32 -18.39 -0.05
CA LEU A 134 -4.37 -17.97 -1.45
C LEU A 134 -3.75 -19.01 -2.37
N GLU A 135 -4.35 -19.21 -3.54
CA GLU A 135 -3.78 -20.01 -4.61
C GLU A 135 -2.70 -19.21 -5.34
N LEU A 136 -1.43 -19.48 -5.01
CA LEU A 136 -0.29 -18.74 -5.55
C LEU A 136 0.67 -19.65 -6.31
N PRO A 137 1.42 -19.11 -7.30
CA PRO A 137 2.52 -19.85 -7.91
C PRO A 137 3.56 -20.28 -6.87
N GLU A 138 4.24 -21.40 -7.08
CA GLU A 138 5.31 -21.89 -6.17
C GLU A 138 6.41 -20.84 -5.87
N GLN A 139 6.65 -19.93 -6.81
CA GLN A 139 7.62 -18.82 -6.68
C GLN A 139 7.08 -17.58 -5.96
N ALA A 140 5.85 -17.60 -5.43
CA ALA A 140 5.21 -16.40 -4.89
C ALA A 140 5.97 -15.77 -3.73
N ARG A 141 6.63 -16.58 -2.90
CA ARG A 141 7.47 -16.06 -1.80
C ARG A 141 8.62 -15.20 -2.34
N GLU A 142 9.37 -15.72 -3.32
CA GLU A 142 10.46 -14.98 -3.97
C GLU A 142 9.93 -13.72 -4.68
N ARG A 143 8.76 -13.82 -5.33
CA ARG A 143 8.14 -12.66 -5.98
C ARG A 143 7.68 -11.59 -4.98
N PHE A 144 7.24 -11.98 -3.78
CA PHE A 144 6.88 -11.02 -2.73
C PHE A 144 8.11 -10.29 -2.18
N GLU A 145 9.24 -10.99 -2.02
CA GLU A 145 10.51 -10.36 -1.67
C GLU A 145 10.99 -9.38 -2.75
N GLN A 146 10.85 -9.76 -4.03
CA GLN A 146 11.14 -8.88 -5.17
C GLN A 146 10.20 -7.67 -5.21
N LEU A 147 8.91 -7.85 -4.90
CA LEU A 147 7.95 -6.75 -4.73
C LEU A 147 8.41 -5.78 -3.62
N GLY A 148 8.98 -6.30 -2.52
CA GLY A 148 9.69 -5.53 -1.50
C GLY A 148 10.72 -4.57 -2.08
N ALA A 149 11.64 -5.09 -2.89
CA ALA A 149 12.69 -4.28 -3.51
C ALA A 149 12.14 -3.23 -4.48
N GLU A 150 11.14 -3.57 -5.29
CA GLU A 150 10.49 -2.61 -6.19
C GLU A 150 9.76 -1.49 -5.42
N LEU A 151 9.01 -1.84 -4.38
CA LEU A 151 8.33 -0.85 -3.54
C LEU A 151 9.34 0.04 -2.81
N GLN A 152 10.44 -0.53 -2.32
CA GLN A 152 11.53 0.25 -1.73
C GLN A 152 12.07 1.30 -2.72
N ARG A 153 12.28 0.90 -3.98
CA ARG A 153 12.71 1.81 -5.05
C ARG A 153 11.69 2.90 -5.34
N ILE A 154 10.42 2.53 -5.54
CA ILE A 154 9.31 3.45 -5.89
C ILE A 154 9.13 4.52 -4.82
N TRP A 155 9.13 4.11 -3.55
CA TRP A 155 8.97 5.01 -2.41
C TRP A 155 10.28 5.71 -2.01
N SER A 156 11.40 5.36 -2.65
CA SER A 156 12.73 5.83 -2.24
C SER A 156 12.99 5.58 -0.75
N ALA A 157 12.56 4.42 -0.28
CA ALA A 157 12.60 4.03 1.13
C ALA A 157 14.02 3.69 1.58
N GLY A 158 14.40 4.26 2.72
CA GLY A 158 15.68 3.98 3.37
C GLY A 158 15.66 2.64 4.10
N GLU A 159 14.49 2.22 4.55
CA GLU A 159 14.28 0.96 5.26
C GLU A 159 13.17 0.15 4.58
N LEU A 160 13.37 -1.18 4.53
CA LEU A 160 12.41 -2.15 4.02
C LEU A 160 12.33 -3.30 5.03
N ARG A 161 11.11 -3.65 5.42
CA ARG A 161 10.80 -4.84 6.20
C ARG A 161 9.89 -5.75 5.39
N VAL A 162 10.26 -7.02 5.29
CA VAL A 162 9.46 -8.06 4.65
C VAL A 162 9.36 -9.23 5.63
N GLU A 163 8.14 -9.60 5.97
CA GLU A 163 7.79 -10.71 6.87
C GLU A 163 6.94 -11.70 6.07
N LEU A 164 7.15 -13.00 6.30
CA LEU A 164 6.58 -14.10 5.51
C LEU A 164 6.17 -15.31 6.38
N GLY A 165 6.16 -15.14 7.71
CA GLY A 165 6.08 -16.25 8.68
C GLY A 165 7.41 -16.96 8.91
#